data_AF-A0A2M8KNB0-F1
#
_entry.id   AF-A0A2M8KNB0-F1
#
_cell.length_a   1.000
_cell.length_b   1.000
_cell.length_c   1.000
_cell.angle_alpha   90.00
_cell.angle_beta   90.00
_cell.angle_gamma   90.00
#
_symmetry.space_group_name_H-M   'P 1'
#
loop_
_entity.id
_entity.type
_entity.pdbx_description
1 polymer ?
#
loop_
_entity_poly.entity_id
_entity_poly.type
_entity_poly.pdbx_seq_one_letter_code
_entity_poly.pdbx_strand_id
1 'polypeptide(L)'
;MSDFNDLVKILQEIDSKEEMVNFLNGILTPKEKEELVRRLDIVKMLKRGIPQHTIAQKLGVGVATVTRGSKEIQMGRFKTI
;
A
#
# COMPACT_ATOMS: atom_id res chain seq x y z
N MET A 1 3.68 -14.98 20.63
CA MET A 1 4.09 -13.90 19.71
C MET A 1 2.99 -13.76 18.69
N SER A 2 2.58 -12.53 18.37
CA SER A 2 1.55 -12.30 17.35
C SER A 2 2.09 -12.63 15.95
N ASP A 3 1.23 -13.14 15.07
CA ASP A 3 1.55 -13.40 13.67
C ASP A 3 0.81 -12.44 12.71
N PHE A 4 0.94 -12.68 11.40
CA PHE A 4 0.27 -11.83 10.40
C PHE A 4 -1.25 -11.96 10.43
N ASN A 5 -1.81 -13.11 10.80
CA ASN A 5 -3.25 -13.31 10.90
C ASN A 5 -3.82 -12.53 12.08
N ASP A 6 -3.08 -12.43 13.19
CA ASP A 6 -3.47 -11.58 14.32
C ASP A 6 -3.61 -10.10 13.90
N LEU A 7 -2.63 -9.59 13.14
CA LEU A 7 -2.70 -8.23 12.59
C LEU A 7 -3.91 -8.05 11.67
N VAL A 8 -4.15 -9.01 10.77
CA VAL A 8 -5.29 -8.97 9.83
C VAL A 8 -6.63 -9.03 10.56
N LYS A 9 -6.73 -9.78 11.66
CA LYS A 9 -7.92 -9.84 12.50
C LYS A 9 -8.20 -8.48 13.16
N ILE A 10 -7.19 -7.88 13.78
CA ILE A 10 -7.34 -6.55 14.42
C ILE A 10 -7.75 -5.50 13.40
N LEU A 11 -7.13 -5.48 12.20
CA LEU A 11 -7.48 -4.54 11.15
C LEU A 11 -8.93 -4.69 10.65
N GLN A 12 -9.53 -5.88 10.77
CA GLN A 12 -10.93 -6.14 10.41
C GLN A 12 -11.93 -5.78 11.51
N GLU A 13 -11.51 -5.74 12.78
CA GLU A 13 -12.35 -5.40 13.93
C GLU A 13 -12.49 -3.88 14.15
N ILE A 14 -11.72 -3.07 13.43
CA ILE A 14 -11.78 -1.61 13.53
C ILE A 14 -12.93 -1.07 12.66
N ASP A 15 -13.94 -0.50 13.30
CA ASP A 15 -15.18 -0.04 12.65
C ASP A 15 -15.18 1.45 12.27
N SER A 16 -14.22 2.24 12.81
CA SER A 16 -14.15 3.68 12.56
C SER A 16 -12.82 4.12 11.95
N LYS A 17 -12.90 5.17 11.12
CA LYS A 17 -11.71 5.82 10.55
C LYS A 17 -10.77 6.35 11.63
N GLU A 18 -11.32 6.88 12.73
CA GLU A 18 -10.53 7.46 13.82
C GLU A 18 -9.71 6.39 14.55
N GLU A 19 -10.32 5.26 14.89
CA GLU A 19 -9.62 4.12 15.50
C GLU A 19 -8.56 3.54 14.56
N MET A 20 -8.85 3.43 13.26
CA MET A 20 -7.87 2.95 12.28
C MET A 20 -6.65 3.87 12.21
N VAL A 21 -6.88 5.18 12.21
CA VAL A 21 -5.79 6.16 12.22
C VAL A 21 -4.99 6.07 13.51
N ASN A 22 -5.65 5.95 14.67
CA ASN A 22 -4.99 5.80 15.95
C ASN A 22 -4.12 4.53 15.99
N PHE A 23 -4.68 3.39 15.57
CA PHE A 23 -3.98 2.11 15.50
C PHE A 23 -2.75 2.16 14.59
N LEU A 24 -2.91 2.63 13.35
CA LEU A 24 -1.79 2.77 12.41
C LEU A 24 -0.75 3.79 12.90
N ASN A 25 -1.16 4.79 13.68
CA ASN A 25 -0.23 5.72 14.30
C ASN A 25 0.61 5.08 15.41
N GLY A 26 0.07 4.10 16.13
CA GLY A 26 0.76 3.38 17.20
C GLY A 26 1.79 2.37 16.70
N ILE A 27 1.53 1.71 15.56
CA ILE A 27 2.39 0.61 15.07
C ILE A 27 3.35 1.01 13.94
N LEU A 28 3.07 2.08 13.20
CA LEU A 28 3.89 2.51 12.06
C LEU A 28 4.73 3.74 12.40
N THR A 29 5.98 3.71 11.97
CA THR A 29 6.81 4.92 11.91
C THR A 29 6.31 5.90 10.84
N PRO A 30 6.63 7.20 10.94
CA PRO A 30 6.30 8.17 9.90
C PRO A 30 6.76 7.74 8.50
N LYS A 31 7.97 7.18 8.40
CA LYS A 31 8.55 6.70 7.13
C LYS A 31 7.74 5.54 6.53
N GLU A 32 7.30 4.59 7.34
CA GLU A 32 6.49 3.47 6.88
C GLU A 32 5.12 3.92 6.38
N LYS A 33 4.50 4.90 7.04
CA LYS A 33 3.22 5.48 6.57
C LYS A 33 3.38 6.08 5.17
N GLU A 34 4.42 6.89 4.96
CA GLU A 34 4.70 7.44 3.63
C GLU A 34 4.95 6.35 2.58
N GLU A 35 5.71 5.30 2.93
CA GLU A 35 5.95 4.17 2.03
C GLU A 35 4.66 3.44 1.65
N LEU A 36 3.76 3.18 2.60
CA LEU A 36 2.48 2.53 2.33
C LEU A 36 1.60 3.38 1.40
N VAL A 37 1.55 4.70 1.64
CA VAL A 37 0.83 5.64 0.77
C VAL A 37 1.42 5.64 -0.64
N ARG A 38 2.75 5.73 -0.78
CA ARG A 38 3.43 5.65 -2.09
C ARG A 38 3.12 4.35 -2.82
N ARG A 39 3.10 3.20 -2.12
CA ARG A 39 2.75 1.90 -2.71
C ARG A 39 1.30 1.88 -3.20
N LEU A 40 0.38 2.49 -2.45
CA LEU A 40 -1.02 2.63 -2.85
C LEU A 40 -1.15 3.49 -4.12
N ASP A 41 -0.42 4.60 -4.20
CA ASP A 41 -0.42 5.48 -5.38
C ASP A 41 0.12 4.78 -6.63
N ILE A 42 1.20 4.00 -6.48
CA ILE A 42 1.74 3.15 -7.57
C ILE A 42 0.64 2.24 -8.12
N VAL A 43 -0.07 1.51 -7.25
CA VAL A 43 -1.13 0.58 -7.65
C VAL A 43 -2.26 1.30 -8.36
N LYS A 44 -2.73 2.43 -7.83
CA LYS A 44 -3.78 3.25 -8.45
C LYS A 44 -3.38 3.75 -9.84
N MET A 45 -2.15 4.23 -9.98
CA MET A 45 -1.64 4.74 -11.25
C MET A 45 -1.47 3.62 -12.29
N LEU A 46 -0.97 2.45 -11.87
CA LEU A 46 -0.86 1.27 -12.73
C LEU A 46 -2.24 0.82 -13.23
N LYS A 47 -3.25 0.76 -12.35
CA LYS A 47 -4.63 0.41 -12.73
C LYS A 47 -5.26 1.40 -13.71
N ARG A 48 -4.82 2.67 -13.69
CA ARG A 48 -5.21 3.70 -14.65
C ARG A 48 -4.47 3.60 -16.00
N GLY A 49 -3.60 2.59 -16.19
CA GLY A 49 -2.85 2.40 -17.41
C GLY A 49 -1.66 3.35 -17.58
N ILE A 50 -1.22 4.02 -16.52
CA ILE A 50 -0.07 4.94 -16.60
C ILE A 50 1.22 4.14 -16.79
N PRO A 51 2.10 4.49 -17.75
CA PRO A 51 3.36 3.78 -17.96
C PRO A 51 4.27 3.78 -16.73
N GLN A 52 4.95 2.65 -16.46
CA GLN A 52 5.74 2.46 -15.24
C GLN A 52 6.85 3.52 -15.06
N HIS A 53 7.52 3.92 -16.15
CA HIS A 53 8.56 4.94 -16.11
C HIS A 53 8.02 6.31 -15.70
N THR A 54 6.80 6.67 -16.15
CA THR A 54 6.12 7.90 -15.78
C THR A 54 5.75 7.90 -14.30
N ILE A 55 5.28 6.75 -13.79
CA ILE A 55 4.97 6.58 -12.35
C ILE A 55 6.24 6.76 -11.51
N ALA A 56 7.34 6.11 -11.91
CA ALA A 56 8.62 6.18 -11.23
C ALA A 56 9.12 7.64 -11.14
N GLN A 57 9.08 8.38 -12.25
CA GLN A 57 9.45 9.79 -12.29
C GLN A 57 8.56 10.65 -11.40
N LYS A 58 7.23 10.46 -11.48
CA LYS A 58 6.26 11.30 -10.74
C LYS A 58 6.34 11.08 -9.23
N LEU A 59 6.61 9.85 -8.79
CA LEU A 59 6.67 9.50 -7.37
C LEU A 59 8.09 9.55 -6.79
N GLY A 60 9.11 9.82 -7.62
CA GLY A 60 10.51 9.85 -7.19
C GLY A 60 11.01 8.49 -6.71
N VAL A 61 10.52 7.40 -7.30
CA VAL A 61 10.87 6.02 -6.93
C VAL A 61 11.59 5.32 -8.07
N GLY A 62 12.38 4.29 -7.77
CA GLY A 62 12.99 3.45 -8.80
C GLY A 62 11.95 2.68 -9.61
N VAL A 63 12.22 2.46 -10.91
CA VAL A 63 11.34 1.69 -11.80
C VAL A 63 11.06 0.29 -11.25
N ALA A 64 12.06 -0.37 -10.65
CA ALA A 64 11.89 -1.69 -10.02
C ALA A 64 10.79 -1.72 -8.94
N THR A 65 10.60 -0.61 -8.20
CA THR A 65 9.52 -0.47 -7.21
C THR A 65 8.15 -0.50 -7.88
N VAL A 66 8.02 0.15 -9.03
CA VAL A 66 6.78 0.18 -9.82
C VAL A 66 6.52 -1.18 -10.48
N THR A 67 7.56 -1.83 -11.01
CA THR A 67 7.47 -3.17 -11.60
C THR A 67 6.98 -4.21 -10.60
N ARG A 68 7.42 -4.12 -9.33
CA ARG A 68 6.89 -4.94 -8.24
C ARG A 68 5.39 -4.75 -8.10
N GLY A 69 4.90 -3.50 -8.04
CA GLY A 69 3.46 -3.22 -7.97
C GLY A 69 2.68 -3.82 -9.15
N SER A 70 3.23 -3.74 -10.37
CA SER A 70 2.63 -4.32 -11.57
C SER A 70 2.49 -5.85 -11.46
N LYS A 71 3.51 -6.53 -10.93
CA LYS A 71 3.49 -7.98 -10.73
C LYS A 71 2.42 -8.41 -9.72
N GLU A 72 2.27 -7.66 -8.63
CA GLU A 72 1.25 -7.94 -7.62
C GLU A 72 -0.17 -7.81 -8.18
N ILE A 73 -0.42 -6.81 -9.03
CA ILE A 73 -1.70 -6.65 -9.75
C ILE A 73 -1.94 -7.83 -10.70
N GLN A 74 -0.93 -8.27 -11.45
CA GLN A 74 -1.04 -9.43 -12.35
C GLN A 74 -1.35 -10.73 -11.60
N MET A 75 -0.87 -10.86 -10.36
CA MET A 75 -1.20 -11.98 -9.46
C MET A 75 -2.62 -11.88 -8.86
N GLY A 76 -3.40 -10.88 -9.25
CA GLY A 76 -4.77 -10.69 -8.77
C GLY A 76 -4.85 -10.11 -7.36
N ARG A 77 -3.75 -9.57 -6.82
CA ARG A 77 -3.77 -8.79 -5.58
C ARG A 77 -4.22 -7.36 -5.91
N PHE A 78 -4.92 -6.71 -4.98
CA PHE A 78 -5.59 -5.41 -5.17
C PHE A 78 -6.90 -5.42 -5.97
N LYS A 79 -7.76 -6.45 -5.84
CA LYS A 79 -9.09 -6.45 -6.50
C LYS A 79 -10.01 -5.31 -6.08
N THR A 80 -9.85 -4.82 -4.84
CA THR A 80 -10.73 -3.82 -4.19
C THR A 80 -10.35 -2.36 -4.46
N ILE A 81 -9.28 -2.09 -5.21
CA ILE A 81 -8.73 -0.75 -5.45
C ILE A 81 -9.00 -0.29 -6.88
#